data_AF-A0A1W9T0H8-F1
#
_entry.id   AF-A0A1W9T0H8-F1
#
_cell.length_a   1.000
_cell.length_b   1.000
_cell.length_c   1.000
_cell.angle_alpha   90.00
_cell.angle_beta   90.00
_cell.angle_gamma   90.00
#
_symmetry.space_group_name_H-M   'P 1'
#
loop_
_entity.id
_entity.type
_entity.pdbx_description
1 polymer ?
#
loop_
_entity_poly.entity_id
_entity_poly.type
_entity_poly.pdbx_seq_one_letter_code
_entity_poly.pdbx_strand_id
1 'polypeptide(L)'
;MALGSGKAVMEGERNLRFSPRFPEILPQRSTVKDVLENSQRYFYALKMGETTCTIGINEAVTLLKREITDAAGDHPVKLLSSTYDPVENHIRDAYSSSGHPVLTFASMPKYKIFPIPEIITTLLELGRKEFGCQVEMEFAIDLSTDPKANARFAVLQLRPMSAREEMLDVEISNHDRNQAFCISHLALGNTINCDMVDFVCVKPESFDPARTTETAKQLAEINSSLIRAGRKYILIGPGRWGSE
;
A
#
# COMPACT_ATOMS: atom_id res chain seq x y z
N MET A 1 0.65 4.64 -3.22
CA MET A 1 0.58 5.36 -4.50
C MET A 1 -0.81 5.23 -5.09
N ALA A 2 -1.37 6.34 -5.56
CA ALA A 2 -2.66 6.40 -6.23
C ALA A 2 -2.58 7.39 -7.40
N LEU A 3 -3.43 7.21 -8.41
CA LEU A 3 -3.65 8.18 -9.47
C LEU A 3 -4.65 9.25 -9.01
N GLY A 4 -4.47 10.51 -9.42
CA GLY A 4 -5.37 11.63 -9.15
C GLY A 4 -4.83 12.65 -8.16
N SER A 5 -5.70 13.50 -7.61
CA SER A 5 -5.36 14.65 -6.76
C SER A 5 -4.94 14.33 -5.32
N GLY A 6 -4.65 13.06 -5.00
CA GLY A 6 -4.25 12.62 -3.66
C GLY A 6 -5.40 12.29 -2.69
N LYS A 7 -6.63 12.72 -2.97
CA LYS A 7 -7.82 12.43 -2.14
C LYS A 7 -8.04 10.93 -1.87
N ALA A 8 -7.78 10.09 -2.87
CA ALA A 8 -7.86 8.62 -2.73
C ALA A 8 -6.88 8.05 -1.68
N VAL A 9 -5.72 8.70 -1.47
CA VAL A 9 -4.77 8.29 -0.43
C VAL A 9 -5.27 8.70 0.95
N MET A 10 -5.83 9.90 1.08
CA MET A 10 -6.34 10.45 2.34
C MET A 10 -7.58 9.72 2.85
N GLU A 11 -8.50 9.34 1.96
CA GLU A 11 -9.75 8.63 2.30
C GLU A 11 -9.56 7.12 2.50
N GLY A 12 -8.32 6.62 2.41
CA GLY A 12 -8.04 5.19 2.57
C GLY A 12 -8.60 4.33 1.43
N GLU A 13 -8.88 4.90 0.26
CA GLU A 13 -9.31 4.13 -0.91
C GLU A 13 -8.20 3.18 -1.39
N ARG A 14 -8.57 2.23 -2.26
CA ARG A 14 -7.65 1.22 -2.81
C ARG A 14 -6.48 1.91 -3.51
N ASN A 15 -5.27 1.62 -3.03
CA ASN A 15 -4.04 2.22 -3.52
C ASN A 15 -2.90 1.19 -3.53
N LEU A 16 -1.87 1.45 -4.32
CA LEU A 16 -0.68 0.60 -4.35
C LEU A 16 0.19 0.87 -3.12
N ARG A 17 0.34 -0.15 -2.27
CA ARG A 17 1.29 -0.18 -1.16
C ARG A 17 2.53 -0.97 -1.60
N PHE A 18 3.72 -0.42 -1.40
CA PHE A 18 4.96 -1.13 -1.72
C PHE A 18 6.09 -0.63 -0.84
N SER A 19 7.13 -1.45 -0.70
CA SER A 19 8.38 -1.03 -0.07
C SER A 19 9.31 -0.45 -1.14
N PRO A 20 9.79 0.80 -1.01
CA PRO A 20 10.78 1.36 -1.94
C PRO A 20 12.06 0.52 -2.04
N ARG A 21 12.44 -0.19 -0.98
CA ARG A 21 13.61 -1.08 -0.97
C ARG A 21 13.36 -2.40 -1.70
N PHE A 22 12.10 -2.85 -1.75
CA PHE A 22 11.68 -4.10 -2.40
C PHE A 22 10.40 -3.87 -3.23
N PRO A 23 10.48 -3.07 -4.30
CA PRO A 23 9.29 -2.56 -4.99
C PRO A 23 8.54 -3.63 -5.80
N GLU A 24 9.21 -4.74 -6.13
CA GLU A 24 8.63 -5.89 -6.85
C GLU A 24 7.89 -6.87 -5.92
N ILE A 25 8.13 -6.79 -4.60
CA ILE A 25 7.44 -7.64 -3.62
C ILE A 25 6.10 -6.96 -3.29
N LEU A 26 5.04 -7.43 -3.96
CA LEU A 26 3.67 -6.93 -3.80
C LEU A 26 2.74 -8.03 -3.28
N PRO A 27 2.76 -8.35 -1.97
CA PRO A 27 2.00 -9.46 -1.41
C PRO A 27 0.50 -9.34 -1.70
N GLN A 28 -0.07 -8.14 -1.69
CA GLN A 28 -1.49 -7.90 -1.98
C GLN A 28 -1.89 -8.08 -3.45
N ARG A 29 -1.00 -8.59 -4.31
CA ARG A 29 -1.18 -8.73 -5.76
C ARG A 29 -0.65 -10.07 -6.29
N SER A 30 -0.73 -11.13 -5.49
CA SER A 30 -0.20 -12.45 -5.85
C SER A 30 -1.04 -13.21 -6.88
N THR A 31 -2.35 -12.97 -6.93
CA THR A 31 -3.26 -13.58 -7.92
C THR A 31 -3.98 -12.50 -8.72
N VAL A 32 -4.54 -12.88 -9.89
CA VAL A 32 -5.36 -11.98 -10.71
C VAL A 32 -6.55 -11.44 -9.93
N LYS A 33 -7.21 -12.30 -9.15
CA LYS A 33 -8.31 -11.89 -8.25
C LYS A 33 -7.83 -10.81 -7.26
N ASP A 34 -6.70 -11.03 -6.59
CA ASP A 34 -6.15 -10.05 -5.65
C ASP A 34 -5.87 -8.70 -6.33
N VAL A 35 -5.32 -8.72 -7.54
CA VAL A 35 -5.03 -7.49 -8.30
C VAL A 35 -6.32 -6.74 -8.64
N LEU A 36 -7.38 -7.43 -9.06
CA LEU A 36 -8.66 -6.81 -9.39
C LEU A 36 -9.39 -6.26 -8.15
N GLU A 37 -9.24 -6.92 -7.01
CA GLU A 37 -9.82 -6.50 -5.74
C GLU A 37 -9.06 -5.33 -5.11
N ASN A 38 -7.73 -5.29 -5.22
CA ASN A 38 -6.89 -4.29 -4.54
C ASN A 38 -6.44 -3.13 -5.45
N SER A 39 -6.80 -3.13 -6.73
CA SER A 39 -6.53 -2.01 -7.64
C SER A 39 -7.52 -0.86 -7.48
N GLN A 40 -6.99 0.35 -7.70
CA GLN A 40 -7.78 1.58 -7.69
C GLN A 40 -8.80 1.55 -8.84
N ARG A 41 -10.09 1.78 -8.53
CA ARG A 41 -11.19 1.83 -9.52
C ARG A 41 -11.60 3.25 -9.90
N TYR A 42 -11.45 4.18 -8.98
CA TYR A 42 -11.81 5.59 -9.15
C TYR A 42 -10.62 6.48 -8.85
N PHE A 43 -10.56 7.63 -9.50
CA PHE A 43 -9.60 8.68 -9.17
C PHE A 43 -10.30 10.03 -9.16
N TYR A 44 -9.70 10.97 -8.41
CA TYR A 44 -10.20 12.33 -8.31
C TYR A 44 -9.35 13.24 -9.19
N ALA A 45 -10.01 14.05 -10.01
CA ALA A 45 -9.40 15.02 -10.90
C ALA A 45 -10.04 16.40 -10.70
N LEU A 46 -9.31 17.46 -11.03
CA LEU A 46 -9.87 18.80 -11.07
C LEU A 46 -10.66 18.99 -12.37
N LYS A 47 -11.86 19.53 -12.26
CA LYS A 47 -12.66 19.91 -13.42
C LYS A 47 -12.10 21.22 -14.01
N MET A 48 -11.49 21.13 -15.19
CA MET A 48 -10.90 22.26 -15.90
C MET A 48 -11.76 22.65 -17.11
N GLY A 49 -11.75 23.93 -17.51
CA GLY A 49 -12.42 24.39 -18.73
C GLY A 49 -13.81 25.01 -18.55
N GLU A 50 -14.30 25.15 -17.31
CA GLU A 50 -15.50 25.95 -17.03
C GLU A 50 -15.12 27.41 -16.73
N THR A 51 -15.84 28.35 -17.33
CA THR A 51 -15.62 29.80 -17.18
C THR A 51 -15.98 30.32 -15.80
N THR A 52 -16.83 29.59 -15.07
CA THR A 52 -17.29 29.91 -13.72
C THR A 52 -17.19 28.68 -12.84
N CYS A 53 -16.30 28.71 -11.85
CA CYS A 53 -16.26 27.73 -10.79
C CYS A 53 -17.12 28.25 -9.64
N THR A 54 -18.17 27.54 -9.25
CA THR A 54 -18.92 27.84 -8.03
C THR A 54 -18.04 27.41 -6.86
N ILE A 55 -17.32 28.35 -6.26
CA ILE A 55 -16.50 28.09 -5.07
C ILE A 55 -17.47 27.83 -3.91
N GLY A 56 -17.73 26.55 -3.64
CA GLY A 56 -18.49 26.11 -2.49
C GLY A 56 -17.56 25.65 -1.37
N ILE A 57 -18.08 25.59 -0.15
CA ILE A 57 -17.38 25.04 1.04
C ILE A 57 -17.11 23.54 0.86
N ASN A 58 -17.88 22.86 -0.01
CA ASN A 58 -17.74 21.44 -0.27
C ASN A 58 -16.74 21.18 -1.41
N GLU A 59 -15.63 20.51 -1.08
CA GLU A 59 -14.60 20.08 -2.05
C GLU A 59 -15.15 19.23 -3.20
N ALA A 60 -16.32 18.58 -3.02
CA ALA A 60 -16.98 17.82 -4.07
C ALA A 60 -17.46 18.68 -5.25
N VAL A 61 -17.51 20.01 -5.10
CA VAL A 61 -17.96 20.93 -6.16
C VAL A 61 -16.87 21.14 -7.23
N THR A 62 -15.59 21.01 -6.86
CA THR A 62 -14.45 21.24 -7.78
C THR A 62 -13.73 19.96 -8.19
N LEU A 63 -13.93 18.87 -7.42
CA LEU A 63 -13.35 17.55 -7.70
C LEU A 63 -14.34 16.66 -8.44
N LEU A 64 -13.87 16.11 -9.56
CA LEU A 64 -14.56 15.10 -10.34
C LEU A 64 -14.03 13.72 -9.96
N LYS A 65 -14.92 12.83 -9.48
CA LYS A 65 -14.62 11.41 -9.32
C LYS A 65 -14.87 10.69 -10.65
N ARG A 66 -13.83 10.10 -11.24
CA ARG A 66 -13.90 9.35 -12.50
C ARG A 66 -13.55 7.90 -12.30
N GLU A 67 -14.20 7.02 -13.05
CA GLU A 67 -13.79 5.63 -13.15
C GLU A 67 -12.59 5.48 -14.09
N ILE A 68 -11.72 4.50 -13.83
CA ILE A 68 -10.55 4.21 -14.67
C ILE A 68 -10.94 3.77 -16.07
N THR A 69 -12.04 3.02 -16.20
CA THR A 69 -12.59 2.57 -17.49
C THR A 69 -13.01 3.75 -18.37
N ASP A 70 -13.69 4.75 -17.80
CA ASP A 70 -14.10 5.99 -18.50
C ASP A 70 -12.91 6.87 -18.92
N ALA A 71 -11.76 6.70 -18.26
CA ALA A 71 -10.54 7.44 -18.52
C ALA A 71 -9.48 6.59 -19.23
N ALA A 72 -9.83 5.44 -19.79
CA ALA A 72 -8.89 4.52 -20.45
C ALA A 72 -8.11 5.19 -21.60
N GLY A 73 -8.68 6.23 -22.22
CA GLY A 73 -8.04 7.03 -23.26
C GLY A 73 -6.92 7.96 -22.77
N ASP A 74 -6.95 8.33 -21.50
CA ASP A 74 -6.09 9.36 -20.91
C ASP A 74 -4.66 8.81 -20.73
N HIS A 75 -3.66 9.62 -21.08
CA HIS A 75 -2.24 9.24 -20.99
C HIS A 75 -1.82 8.65 -19.63
N PRO A 76 -2.10 9.28 -18.47
CA PRO A 76 -1.68 8.72 -17.19
C PRO A 76 -2.35 7.37 -16.89
N VAL A 77 -3.58 7.15 -17.35
CA VAL A 77 -4.27 5.86 -17.19
C VAL A 77 -3.60 4.80 -18.04
N LYS A 78 -3.32 5.09 -19.32
CA LYS A 78 -2.61 4.17 -20.22
C LYS A 78 -1.22 3.80 -19.69
N LEU A 79 -0.48 4.78 -19.21
CA LEU A 79 0.88 4.60 -18.72
C LEU A 79 0.94 3.75 -17.44
N LEU A 80 -0.06 3.88 -16.57
CA LEU A 80 -0.07 3.23 -15.25
C LEU A 80 -0.92 1.95 -15.19
N SER A 81 -1.65 1.61 -16.27
CA SER A 81 -2.52 0.43 -16.30
C SER A 81 -1.88 -0.76 -17.01
N SER A 82 -2.07 -1.94 -16.41
CA SER A 82 -2.01 -3.22 -17.12
C SER A 82 -3.38 -3.52 -17.75
N THR A 83 -3.44 -4.51 -18.63
CA THR A 83 -4.69 -4.97 -19.25
C THR A 83 -5.10 -6.31 -18.69
N TYR A 84 -6.33 -6.40 -18.17
CA TYR A 84 -6.97 -7.65 -17.80
C TYR A 84 -7.74 -8.25 -18.98
N ASP A 85 -7.47 -9.53 -19.26
CA ASP A 85 -8.21 -10.36 -20.19
C ASP A 85 -9.14 -11.32 -19.42
N PRO A 86 -10.47 -11.17 -19.54
CA PRO A 86 -11.42 -12.05 -18.87
C PRO A 86 -11.44 -13.48 -19.41
N VAL A 87 -11.10 -13.68 -20.68
CA VAL A 87 -11.16 -14.99 -21.35
C VAL A 87 -9.98 -15.85 -20.90
N GLU A 88 -8.77 -15.28 -20.90
CA GLU A 88 -7.56 -15.96 -20.45
C GLU A 88 -7.37 -15.89 -18.92
N ASN A 89 -8.20 -15.09 -18.23
CA ASN A 89 -8.07 -14.74 -16.82
C ASN A 89 -6.62 -14.34 -16.46
N HIS A 90 -6.05 -13.42 -17.25
CA HIS A 90 -4.64 -13.05 -17.17
C HIS A 90 -4.48 -11.52 -17.24
N ILE A 91 -3.42 -11.00 -16.59
CA ILE A 91 -3.09 -9.57 -16.61
C ILE A 91 -1.79 -9.37 -17.38
N ARG A 92 -1.84 -8.59 -18.46
CA ARG A 92 -0.69 -8.21 -19.27
C ARG A 92 -0.19 -6.85 -18.81
N ASP A 93 1.09 -6.73 -18.49
CA ASP A 93 1.72 -5.50 -17.98
C ASP A 93 1.97 -4.43 -19.05
N ALA A 94 1.00 -4.25 -19.94
CA ALA A 94 0.90 -3.18 -20.91
C ALA A 94 -0.58 -2.85 -21.13
N TYR A 95 -0.86 -1.57 -21.37
CA TYR A 95 -2.18 -1.14 -21.77
C TYR A 95 -2.51 -1.61 -23.20
N SER A 96 -3.73 -2.11 -23.39
CA SER A 96 -4.34 -2.45 -24.67
C SER A 96 -5.78 -1.99 -24.68
N SER A 97 -6.23 -1.47 -25.83
CA SER A 97 -7.63 -1.09 -26.04
C SER A 97 -8.58 -2.29 -26.11
N SER A 98 -8.06 -3.51 -26.26
CA SER A 98 -8.85 -4.73 -26.42
C SER A 98 -9.26 -5.39 -25.10
N GLY A 99 -8.86 -4.87 -23.94
CA GLY A 99 -9.19 -5.44 -22.64
C GLY A 99 -9.48 -4.39 -21.58
N HIS A 100 -9.59 -4.81 -20.32
CA HIS A 100 -9.99 -3.92 -19.22
C HIS A 100 -8.75 -3.30 -18.56
N PRO A 101 -8.65 -1.95 -18.47
CA PRO A 101 -7.53 -1.31 -17.80
C PRO A 101 -7.59 -1.54 -16.29
N VAL A 102 -6.45 -1.94 -15.71
CA VAL A 102 -6.28 -2.15 -14.26
C VAL A 102 -5.05 -1.39 -13.79
N LEU A 103 -5.21 -0.48 -12.83
CA LEU A 103 -4.11 0.32 -12.28
C LEU A 103 -3.13 -0.51 -11.44
N THR A 104 -2.20 -1.18 -12.12
CA THR A 104 -1.11 -1.94 -11.51
C THR A 104 0.10 -1.07 -11.21
N PHE A 105 0.26 0.08 -11.89
CA PHE A 105 1.46 0.89 -11.89
C PHE A 105 2.70 0.12 -12.37
N ALA A 106 2.57 -1.00 -13.08
CA ALA A 106 3.70 -1.89 -13.43
C ALA A 106 4.88 -1.15 -14.10
N SER A 107 4.59 -0.11 -14.88
CA SER A 107 5.56 0.81 -15.49
C SER A 107 6.60 1.40 -14.53
N MET A 108 6.26 1.58 -13.24
CA MET A 108 7.17 2.20 -12.28
C MET A 108 8.00 1.18 -11.49
N PRO A 109 7.42 0.26 -10.68
CA PRO A 109 8.19 -0.68 -9.87
C PRO A 109 8.96 -1.70 -10.71
N LYS A 110 8.36 -2.18 -11.81
CA LYS A 110 8.87 -3.31 -12.60
C LYS A 110 9.71 -2.87 -13.79
N TYR A 111 9.26 -1.84 -14.52
CA TYR A 111 9.96 -1.36 -15.72
C TYR A 111 10.84 -0.13 -15.49
N LYS A 112 10.82 0.44 -14.27
CA LYS A 112 11.69 1.55 -13.85
C LYS A 112 11.73 2.73 -14.83
N ILE A 113 10.59 3.04 -15.46
CA ILE A 113 10.48 4.18 -16.40
C ILE A 113 10.81 5.50 -15.68
N PHE A 114 10.58 5.54 -14.37
CA PHE A 114 10.99 6.63 -13.49
C PHE A 114 11.51 6.02 -12.17
N PRO A 115 12.66 6.47 -11.63
CA PRO A 115 13.32 5.86 -10.47
C PRO A 115 12.65 6.25 -9.14
N ILE A 116 11.34 6.01 -9.03
CA ILE A 116 10.54 6.32 -7.84
C ILE A 116 11.11 5.62 -6.59
N PRO A 117 11.40 4.31 -6.61
CA PRO A 117 11.87 3.63 -5.42
C PRO A 117 13.20 4.21 -4.91
N GLU A 118 14.11 4.55 -5.84
CA GLU A 118 15.40 5.16 -5.52
C GLU A 118 15.24 6.57 -4.94
N ILE A 119 14.42 7.43 -5.58
CA ILE A 119 14.14 8.79 -5.08
C ILE A 119 13.53 8.75 -3.67
N ILE A 120 12.52 7.89 -3.45
CA ILE A 120 11.87 7.77 -2.15
C ILE A 120 12.87 7.29 -1.10
N THR A 121 13.68 6.27 -1.42
CA THR A 121 14.67 5.73 -0.47
C THR A 121 15.67 6.80 -0.06
N THR A 122 16.24 7.53 -1.02
CA THR A 122 17.20 8.61 -0.74
C THR A 122 16.59 9.73 0.10
N LEU A 123 15.37 10.16 -0.19
CA LEU A 123 14.71 11.24 0.56
C LEU A 123 14.33 10.81 1.98
N LEU A 124 13.89 9.57 2.18
CA LEU A 124 13.62 9.04 3.51
C LEU A 124 14.90 8.90 4.34
N GLU A 125 16.01 8.45 3.75
CA GLU A 125 17.30 8.37 4.43
C GLU A 125 17.84 9.75 4.82
N LEU A 126 17.74 10.71 3.91
CA LEU A 126 18.12 12.10 4.17
C LEU A 126 17.24 12.71 5.26
N GLY A 127 15.92 12.60 5.15
CA GLY A 127 15.00 13.10 6.16
C GLY A 127 15.27 12.47 7.53
N ARG A 128 15.49 11.16 7.59
CA ARG A 128 15.84 10.49 8.86
C ARG A 128 17.11 11.05 9.49
N LYS A 129 18.12 11.33 8.67
CA LYS A 129 19.39 11.90 9.13
C LYS A 129 19.23 13.32 9.66
N GLU A 130 18.53 14.18 8.93
CA GLU A 130 18.39 15.60 9.27
C GLU A 130 17.41 15.85 10.43
N PHE A 131 16.34 15.05 10.54
CA PHE A 131 15.39 15.15 11.64
C PHE A 131 15.77 14.31 12.89
N GLY A 132 16.75 13.41 12.76
CA GLY A 132 17.17 12.52 13.86
C GLY A 132 16.13 11.46 14.27
N CYS A 133 15.06 11.29 13.49
CA CYS A 133 14.00 10.32 13.74
C CYS A 133 13.41 9.82 12.42
N GLN A 134 12.50 8.85 12.47
CA GLN A 134 11.77 8.43 11.27
C GLN A 134 10.91 9.58 10.73
N VAL A 135 10.78 9.64 9.41
CA VAL A 135 10.03 10.68 8.71
C VAL A 135 8.98 10.05 7.81
N GLU A 136 7.89 10.79 7.62
CA GLU A 136 6.88 10.50 6.61
C GLU A 136 6.89 11.59 5.54
N MET A 137 6.68 11.17 4.30
CA MET A 137 6.79 12.02 3.12
C MET A 137 5.53 11.91 2.27
N GLU A 138 4.99 13.06 1.89
CA GLU A 138 3.96 13.20 0.88
C GLU A 138 4.60 13.77 -0.38
N PHE A 139 4.26 13.20 -1.55
CA PHE A 139 4.86 13.56 -2.82
C PHE A 139 3.85 13.48 -3.96
N ALA A 140 4.14 14.21 -5.03
CA ALA A 140 3.42 14.13 -6.30
C ALA A 140 4.38 13.80 -7.44
N ILE A 141 3.86 13.13 -8.47
CA ILE A 141 4.59 12.78 -9.67
C ILE A 141 3.82 13.28 -10.88
N ASP A 142 4.50 14.06 -11.71
CA ASP A 142 3.99 14.52 -13.01
C ASP A 142 4.64 13.68 -14.11
N LEU A 143 3.82 12.88 -14.79
CA LEU A 143 4.22 11.99 -15.86
C LEU A 143 3.87 12.65 -17.19
N SER A 144 4.81 13.43 -17.71
CA SER A 144 4.65 14.18 -18.95
C SER A 144 4.21 13.29 -20.12
N THR A 145 3.37 13.85 -20.99
CA THR A 145 3.01 13.27 -22.30
C THR A 145 4.07 13.54 -23.37
N ASP A 146 4.93 14.54 -23.17
CA ASP A 146 6.01 14.90 -24.11
C ASP A 146 7.21 13.96 -23.90
N PRO A 147 7.61 13.16 -24.91
CA PRO A 147 8.78 12.28 -24.85
C PRO A 147 10.10 13.00 -24.55
N LYS A 148 10.16 14.32 -24.78
CA LYS A 148 11.35 15.15 -24.52
C LYS A 148 11.36 15.77 -23.13
N ALA A 149 10.23 15.76 -22.43
CA ALA A 149 10.13 16.32 -21.10
C ALA A 149 10.26 15.23 -20.04
N ASN A 150 11.15 15.48 -19.08
CA ASN A 150 11.37 14.56 -17.96
C ASN A 150 10.15 14.54 -17.04
N ALA A 151 9.81 13.36 -16.53
CA ALA A 151 8.89 13.25 -15.40
C ALA A 151 9.41 14.05 -14.21
N ARG A 152 8.50 14.64 -13.42
CA ARG A 152 8.85 15.48 -12.27
C ARG A 152 8.40 14.80 -10.98
N PHE A 153 9.24 14.87 -9.96
CA PHE A 153 8.92 14.44 -8.61
C PHE A 153 8.93 15.67 -7.71
N ALA A 154 7.83 15.91 -7.00
CA ALA A 154 7.70 17.02 -6.07
C ALA A 154 7.42 16.49 -4.67
N VAL A 155 8.25 16.88 -3.69
CA VAL A 155 7.95 16.67 -2.27
C VAL A 155 6.92 17.71 -1.86
N LEU A 156 5.76 17.27 -1.40
CA LEU A 156 4.69 18.13 -0.92
C LEU A 156 4.83 18.41 0.57
N GLN A 157 5.20 17.38 1.34
CA GLN A 157 5.44 17.48 2.76
C GLN A 157 6.47 16.44 3.19
N LEU A 158 7.33 16.81 4.14
CA LEU A 158 8.22 15.90 4.84
C LEU A 158 8.16 16.25 6.32
N ARG A 159 7.83 15.28 7.18
CA ARG A 159 7.68 15.53 8.61
C ARG A 159 8.17 14.38 9.49
N PRO A 160 8.65 14.69 10.70
CA PRO A 160 8.92 13.70 11.74
C PRO A 160 7.69 12.85 12.06
N MET A 161 7.83 11.53 12.11
CA MET A 161 6.75 10.65 12.58
C MET A 161 6.49 10.80 14.09
N SER A 162 7.48 11.29 14.85
CA SER A 162 7.33 11.59 16.28
C SER A 162 6.30 12.68 16.59
N ALA A 163 5.84 13.43 15.58
CA ALA A 163 4.88 14.51 15.75
C ALA A 163 3.41 14.07 15.66
N ARG A 164 3.11 12.83 15.25
CA ARG A 164 1.73 12.36 14.99
C ARG A 164 1.15 11.38 16.00
N GLU A 165 1.98 10.79 16.85
CA GLU A 165 1.47 9.99 17.96
C GLU A 165 1.07 10.91 19.09
N GLU A 166 -0.24 11.04 19.28
CA GLU A 166 -0.76 11.33 20.61
C GLU A 166 -0.05 10.39 21.59
N MET A 167 0.78 11.04 22.42
CA MET A 167 1.68 10.45 23.38
C MET A 167 0.90 9.56 24.36
N LEU A 168 0.83 8.26 24.11
CA LEU A 168 0.85 7.36 25.27
C LEU A 168 2.28 7.39 25.80
N ASP A 169 2.44 7.91 27.00
CA ASP A 169 3.68 7.78 27.76
C ASP A 169 3.81 6.31 28.21
N VAL A 170 4.27 5.47 27.29
CA VAL A 170 4.46 4.04 27.51
C VAL A 170 5.88 3.83 28.02
N GLU A 171 6.02 3.71 29.34
CA GLU A 171 7.27 3.30 29.95
C GLU A 171 7.40 1.76 29.89
N ILE A 172 8.39 1.26 29.14
CA ILE A 172 8.79 -0.15 29.19
C ILE A 172 9.91 -0.29 30.22
N SER A 173 9.52 -0.66 31.44
CA SER A 173 10.44 -0.78 32.57
C SER A 173 11.40 -1.97 32.41
N ASN A 174 12.46 -2.00 33.23
CA ASN A 174 13.34 -3.18 33.31
C ASN A 174 12.59 -4.44 33.77
N HIS A 175 11.52 -4.29 34.56
CA HIS A 175 10.69 -5.42 34.96
C HIS A 175 9.96 -6.01 33.75
N ASP A 176 9.38 -5.16 32.89
CA ASP A 176 8.67 -5.59 31.68
C ASP A 176 9.62 -6.31 30.72
N ARG A 177 10.84 -5.77 30.54
CA ARG A 177 11.88 -6.40 29.71
C ARG A 177 12.29 -7.77 30.23
N ASN A 178 12.34 -7.95 31.56
CA ASN A 178 12.68 -9.22 32.18
C ASN A 178 11.54 -10.25 32.12
N GLN A 179 10.28 -9.79 32.07
CA GLN A 179 9.09 -10.65 31.88
C GLN A 179 8.73 -10.85 30.41
N ALA A 180 9.34 -10.10 29.49
CA ALA A 180 9.01 -10.14 28.08
C ALA A 180 9.34 -11.49 27.46
N PHE A 181 8.39 -12.04 26.71
CA PHE A 181 8.62 -13.21 25.86
C PHE A 181 9.50 -12.86 24.64
N CYS A 182 9.32 -11.66 24.08
CA CYS A 182 10.07 -11.17 22.91
C CYS A 182 10.21 -9.64 22.98
N ILE A 183 11.35 -9.13 22.51
CA ILE A 183 11.64 -7.69 22.44
C ILE A 183 12.06 -7.35 21.01
N SER A 184 11.48 -6.28 20.46
CA SER A 184 11.90 -5.70 19.18
C SER A 184 12.27 -4.24 19.36
N HIS A 185 13.39 -3.84 18.74
CA HIS A 185 13.83 -2.44 18.68
C HIS A 185 13.46 -1.76 17.36
N LEU A 186 12.69 -2.45 16.52
CA LEU A 186 12.27 -2.00 15.18
C LEU A 186 10.75 -1.82 15.09
N ALA A 187 10.08 -1.61 16.22
CA ALA A 187 8.66 -1.25 16.25
C ALA A 187 8.49 0.25 15.96
N LEU A 188 7.44 0.58 15.24
CA LEU A 188 7.00 1.95 15.05
C LEU A 188 5.80 2.19 15.97
N GLY A 189 5.95 3.20 16.81
CA GLY A 189 4.91 3.75 17.65
C GLY A 189 4.78 3.22 19.06
N ASN A 190 4.02 3.96 19.86
CA ASN A 190 3.87 3.74 21.30
C ASN A 190 2.43 3.35 21.63
N THR A 191 2.18 2.08 21.98
CA THR A 191 0.86 1.61 22.39
C THR A 191 0.93 0.46 23.37
N ILE A 192 -0.12 0.29 24.18
CA ILE A 192 -0.33 -0.87 25.04
C ILE A 192 -1.55 -1.61 24.50
N ASN A 193 -1.37 -2.86 24.09
CA ASN A 193 -2.45 -3.73 23.65
C ASN A 193 -2.56 -4.92 24.62
N CYS A 194 -3.64 -4.95 25.39
CA CYS A 194 -3.95 -6.05 26.30
C CYS A 194 -4.99 -7.03 25.74
N ASP A 195 -5.48 -6.81 24.51
CA ASP A 195 -6.51 -7.64 23.91
C ASP A 195 -5.94 -8.89 23.23
N MET A 196 -4.68 -8.80 22.75
CA MET A 196 -3.99 -9.90 22.09
C MET A 196 -3.46 -10.87 23.14
N VAL A 197 -4.12 -12.03 23.27
CA VAL A 197 -3.87 -12.98 24.36
C VAL A 197 -3.14 -14.25 23.92
N ASP A 198 -3.10 -14.53 22.62
CA ASP A 198 -2.50 -15.75 22.08
C ASP A 198 -1.49 -15.48 20.96
N PHE A 199 -0.50 -16.37 20.86
CA PHE A 199 0.41 -16.47 19.73
C PHE A 199 0.20 -17.80 19.01
N VAL A 200 -0.11 -17.74 17.71
CA VAL A 200 -0.13 -18.90 16.83
C VAL A 200 1.09 -18.82 15.94
N CYS A 201 2.04 -19.74 16.11
CA CYS A 201 3.29 -19.72 15.36
C CYS A 201 3.50 -21.03 14.59
N VAL A 202 3.81 -20.91 13.30
CA VAL A 202 4.32 -22.03 12.49
C VAL A 202 5.80 -22.16 12.75
N LYS A 203 6.20 -23.27 13.40
CA LYS A 203 7.60 -23.58 13.71
C LYS A 203 8.42 -23.69 12.41
N PRO A 204 9.36 -22.77 12.15
CA PRO A 204 10.12 -22.74 10.90
C PRO A 204 10.90 -24.02 10.63
N GLU A 205 11.41 -24.66 11.69
CA GLU A 205 12.24 -25.88 11.61
C GLU A 205 11.46 -27.10 11.11
N SER A 206 10.14 -27.08 11.28
CA SER A 206 9.23 -28.14 10.85
C SER A 206 8.39 -27.77 9.63
N PHE A 207 8.61 -26.58 9.08
CA PHE A 207 7.85 -26.10 7.93
C PHE A 207 8.39 -26.75 6.64
N ASP A 208 7.50 -27.46 5.94
CA ASP A 208 7.78 -28.04 4.63
C ASP A 208 7.00 -27.26 3.56
N PRO A 209 7.68 -26.56 2.63
CA PRO A 209 7.04 -25.88 1.51
C PRO A 209 6.14 -26.78 0.66
N ALA A 210 6.42 -28.08 0.60
CA ALA A 210 5.60 -29.05 -0.14
C ALA A 210 4.26 -29.35 0.56
N ARG A 211 4.14 -29.06 1.86
CA ARG A 211 2.96 -29.36 2.70
C ARG A 211 2.16 -28.12 3.10
N THR A 212 2.36 -27.01 2.38
CA THR A 212 1.68 -25.73 2.62
C THR A 212 0.16 -25.83 2.71
N THR A 213 -0.48 -26.64 1.86
CA THR A 213 -1.93 -26.86 1.89
C THR A 213 -2.41 -27.51 3.19
N GLU A 214 -1.63 -28.43 3.74
CA GLU A 214 -1.96 -29.12 4.99
C GLU A 214 -1.75 -28.20 6.19
N THR A 215 -0.65 -27.45 6.19
CA THR A 215 -0.38 -26.40 7.18
C THR A 215 -1.50 -25.35 7.20
N ALA A 216 -1.99 -24.93 6.02
CA ALA A 216 -3.11 -23.99 5.91
C ALA A 216 -4.41 -24.56 6.52
N LYS A 217 -4.72 -25.84 6.30
CA LYS A 217 -5.90 -26.49 6.91
C LYS A 217 -5.82 -26.53 8.43
N GLN A 218 -4.68 -26.94 8.98
CA GLN A 218 -4.46 -26.97 10.43
C GLN A 218 -4.61 -25.57 11.05
N LEU A 219 -4.09 -24.55 10.39
CA LEU A 219 -4.23 -23.17 10.85
C LEU A 219 -5.66 -22.65 10.74
N ALA A 220 -6.41 -23.05 9.72
CA ALA A 220 -7.82 -22.71 9.59
C ALA A 220 -8.66 -23.30 10.74
N GLU A 221 -8.36 -24.52 11.18
CA GLU A 221 -9.00 -25.14 12.35
C GLU A 221 -8.69 -24.38 13.64
N ILE A 222 -7.42 -24.01 13.86
CA ILE A 222 -6.99 -23.22 15.02
C ILE A 222 -7.65 -21.84 15.01
N ASN A 223 -7.61 -21.14 13.86
CA ASN A 223 -8.23 -19.83 13.69
C ASN A 223 -9.73 -19.89 14.00
N SER A 224 -10.44 -20.88 13.45
CA SER A 224 -11.88 -21.05 13.68
C SER A 224 -12.21 -21.26 15.16
N SER A 225 -11.37 -22.00 15.88
CA SER A 225 -11.50 -22.21 17.33
C SER A 225 -11.32 -20.90 18.11
N LEU A 226 -10.26 -20.14 17.81
CA LEU A 226 -9.95 -18.87 18.49
C LEU A 226 -11.00 -17.79 18.21
N ILE A 227 -11.46 -17.66 16.95
CA ILE A 227 -12.55 -16.74 16.58
C ILE A 227 -13.82 -17.08 17.34
N ARG A 228 -14.21 -18.37 17.39
CA ARG A 228 -15.41 -18.81 18.10
C ARG A 228 -15.33 -18.53 19.61
N ALA A 229 -14.13 -18.60 20.17
CA ALA A 229 -13.86 -18.26 21.56
C ALA A 229 -13.71 -16.75 21.81
N GLY A 230 -13.79 -15.90 20.77
CA GLY A 230 -13.62 -14.45 20.89
C GLY A 230 -12.21 -14.02 21.29
N ARG A 231 -11.19 -14.86 21.04
CA ARG A 231 -9.80 -14.61 21.46
C ARG A 231 -9.02 -13.98 20.33
N LYS A 232 -8.50 -12.77 20.55
CA LYS A 232 -7.60 -12.11 19.59
C LYS A 232 -6.19 -12.67 19.74
N TYR A 233 -5.51 -12.86 18.62
CA TYR A 233 -4.22 -13.52 18.59
C TYR A 233 -3.30 -12.95 17.51
N ILE A 234 -2.00 -13.16 17.71
CA ILE A 234 -0.95 -12.82 16.74
C ILE A 234 -0.58 -14.10 15.99
N LEU A 235 -0.67 -14.06 14.66
CA LEU A 235 -0.25 -15.16 13.78
C LEU A 235 1.15 -14.90 13.23
N ILE A 236 2.03 -15.89 13.36
CA ILE A 236 3.41 -15.85 12.88
C ILE A 236 3.65 -17.07 12.00
N GLY A 237 4.07 -16.87 10.76
CA GLY A 237 4.38 -17.97 9.85
C GLY A 237 4.90 -17.50 8.50
N PRO A 238 5.54 -18.40 7.73
CA PRO A 238 6.06 -18.08 6.40
C PRO A 238 4.92 -17.86 5.39
N GLY A 239 5.11 -16.93 4.45
CA GLY A 239 4.14 -16.66 3.38
C GLY A 239 3.14 -15.54 3.66
N ARG A 240 2.13 -15.39 2.79
CA ARG A 240 1.08 -14.37 2.91
C ARG A 240 -0.13 -14.95 3.63
N TRP A 241 -0.56 -14.28 4.68
CA TRP A 241 -1.73 -14.63 5.48
C TRP A 241 -2.75 -13.50 5.33
N GLY A 242 -4.01 -13.82 5.05
CA GLY A 242 -5.06 -12.82 4.80
C GLY A 242 -5.76 -12.90 3.43
N SER A 243 -5.86 -14.10 2.86
CA SER A 243 -6.87 -14.35 1.83
C SER A 243 -8.17 -14.68 2.56
N GLU A 244 -9.22 -13.90 2.32
CA GLU A 244 -10.60 -14.26 2.70
C GLU A 244 -11.07 -15.51 1.94
#